data_AF-A0A6A6BYF1-F1
#
_entry.id   AF-A0A6A6BYF1-F1
#
_cell.length_a   1.000
_cell.length_b   1.000
_cell.length_c   1.000
_cell.angle_alpha   90.00
_cell.angle_beta   90.00
_cell.angle_gamma   90.00
#
_symmetry.space_group_name_H-M   'P 1'
#
loop_
_entity.id
_entity.type
_entity.pdbx_description
1 polymer ?
#
loop_
_entity_poly.entity_id
_entity_poly.type
_entity_poly.pdbx_seq_one_letter_code
_entity_poly.pdbx_strand_id
1 'polypeptide(L)'
;MKTTLVFLSASLAVALATLIVTVAINATVANEPDNDLGRNTGWVILTLAPAISLVWTIVDFAVYFIWKYHAIHWLVTCVFLMALNVAVGIVGIMLYAWHESAWVAGMFILFAAIFYIVYMGFAAAAVHKYRQGQAAGGVALKNVESADSH
;
A
#
# COMPACT_ATOMS: atom_id res chain seq x y z
N MET A 1 -9.88 4.23 -15.78
CA MET A 1 -10.12 5.36 -14.84
C MET A 1 -10.98 4.95 -13.65
N LYS A 2 -12.25 4.55 -13.81
CA LYS A 2 -13.15 4.27 -12.66
C LYS A 2 -12.59 3.25 -11.66
N THR A 3 -12.01 2.14 -12.13
CA THR A 3 -11.47 1.08 -11.27
C THR A 3 -10.27 1.54 -10.44
N THR A 4 -9.36 2.33 -11.02
CA THR A 4 -8.20 2.91 -10.32
C THR A 4 -8.62 3.83 -9.18
N LEU A 5 -9.63 4.67 -9.41
CA LEU A 5 -10.14 5.57 -8.39
C LEU A 5 -10.80 4.81 -7.22
N VAL A 6 -11.60 3.79 -7.51
CA VAL A 6 -12.20 2.91 -6.49
C VAL A 6 -11.11 2.28 -5.62
N PHE A 7 -10.05 1.81 -6.27
CA PHE A 7 -8.92 1.21 -5.59
C PHE A 7 -8.20 2.22 -4.70
N LEU A 8 -7.84 3.42 -5.20
CA LEU A 8 -7.21 4.46 -4.39
C LEU A 8 -8.06 4.86 -3.18
N SER A 9 -9.38 5.01 -3.36
CA SER A 9 -10.30 5.30 -2.26
C SER A 9 -10.33 4.18 -1.22
N ALA A 10 -10.30 2.92 -1.64
CA ALA A 10 -10.24 1.79 -0.71
C ALA A 10 -8.88 1.67 0.01
N SER A 11 -7.76 1.97 -0.66
CA SER A 11 -6.44 2.08 0.00
C SER A 11 -6.45 3.17 1.07
N LEU A 12 -7.07 4.31 0.79
CA LEU A 12 -7.20 5.42 1.74
C LEU A 12 -8.04 5.02 2.95
N ALA A 13 -9.17 4.35 2.72
CA ALA A 13 -10.04 3.86 3.79
C ALA A 13 -9.31 2.84 4.69
N VAL A 14 -8.55 1.92 4.09
CA VAL A 14 -7.77 0.92 4.84
C VAL A 14 -6.64 1.58 5.63
N ALA A 15 -5.91 2.53 5.04
CA ALA A 15 -4.86 3.26 5.74
C ALA A 15 -5.41 4.07 6.93
N LEU A 16 -6.54 4.77 6.74
CA LEU A 16 -7.23 5.50 7.80
C LEU A 16 -7.73 4.56 8.90
N ALA A 17 -8.43 3.48 8.56
CA ALA A 17 -8.93 2.52 9.54
C ALA A 17 -7.78 1.91 10.35
N THR A 18 -6.71 1.50 9.69
CA THR A 18 -5.52 0.94 10.34
C THR A 18 -4.88 1.97 11.27
N LEU A 19 -4.74 3.22 10.84
CA LEU A 19 -4.19 4.30 11.68
C LEU A 19 -5.07 4.57 12.90
N ILE A 20 -6.39 4.70 12.71
CA ILE A 20 -7.33 4.96 13.80
C ILE A 20 -7.28 3.84 14.84
N VAL A 21 -7.33 2.57 14.39
CA VAL A 21 -7.24 1.42 15.29
C VAL A 21 -5.90 1.39 16.02
N THR A 22 -4.81 1.66 15.30
CA THR A 22 -3.46 1.71 15.89
C THR A 22 -3.33 2.79 16.95
N VAL A 23 -3.87 3.99 16.69
CA VAL A 23 -3.87 5.11 17.64
C VAL A 23 -4.75 4.79 18.85
N ALA A 24 -5.94 4.22 18.63
CA ALA A 24 -6.84 3.85 19.73
C ALA A 24 -6.20 2.82 20.66
N ILE A 25 -5.60 1.76 20.09
CA ILE A 25 -4.92 0.72 20.86
C ILE A 25 -3.72 1.30 21.60
N ASN A 26 -2.84 2.06 20.93
CA ASN A 26 -1.69 2.66 21.61
C ASN A 26 -2.09 3.65 22.71
N ALA A 27 -3.21 4.38 22.54
CA ALA A 27 -3.72 5.27 23.59
C ALA A 27 -4.15 4.52 24.85
N THR A 28 -4.58 3.26 24.72
CA THR A 28 -5.02 2.46 25.86
C THR A 28 -3.89 1.63 26.47
N VAL A 29 -2.98 1.06 25.66
CA VAL A 29 -2.02 0.02 26.11
C VAL A 29 -0.54 0.41 26.05
N ALA A 30 -0.15 1.52 25.40
CA ALA A 30 1.28 1.79 25.13
C ALA A 30 2.13 2.09 26.38
N ASN A 31 1.48 2.34 27.52
CA ASN A 31 2.12 2.61 28.80
C ASN A 31 1.94 1.46 29.82
N GLU A 32 1.40 0.33 29.40
CA GLU A 32 1.24 -0.83 30.28
C GLU A 32 2.62 -1.39 30.67
N PRO A 33 2.78 -1.85 31.92
CA PRO A 33 4.07 -2.32 32.45
C PRO A 33 4.59 -3.58 31.73
N ASP A 34 3.70 -4.33 31.07
CA ASP A 34 4.00 -5.56 30.32
C ASP A 34 4.33 -5.31 28.84
N ASN A 35 4.63 -4.05 28.48
CA ASN A 35 5.06 -3.67 27.15
C ASN A 35 6.60 -3.80 26.99
N ASP A 36 7.05 -4.86 26.31
CA ASP A 36 8.46 -5.14 26.05
C ASP A 36 9.14 -4.12 25.11
N LEU A 37 8.37 -3.28 24.42
CA LEU A 37 8.92 -2.20 23.59
C LEU A 37 9.50 -1.04 24.42
N GLY A 38 9.20 -0.99 25.72
CA GLY A 38 9.49 0.16 26.55
C GLY A 38 8.48 1.29 26.34
N ARG A 39 8.46 2.20 27.32
CA ARG A 39 7.46 3.27 27.41
C ARG A 39 7.52 4.17 26.17
N ASN A 40 6.37 4.38 25.53
CA ASN A 40 6.17 5.18 24.31
C ASN A 40 6.76 4.63 22.99
N THR A 41 7.57 3.58 23.01
CA THR A 41 8.16 3.04 21.76
C THR A 41 7.10 2.39 20.86
N GLY A 42 6.03 1.84 21.45
CA GLY A 42 4.87 1.32 20.72
C GLY A 42 4.23 2.35 19.81
N TRP A 43 4.12 3.61 20.25
CA TRP A 43 3.64 4.72 19.43
C TRP A 43 4.50 4.92 18.19
N VAL A 44 5.82 4.94 18.35
CA VAL A 44 6.73 5.21 17.24
C VAL A 44 6.71 4.09 16.22
N ILE A 45 6.78 2.83 16.68
CA ILE A 45 6.90 1.67 15.79
C ILE A 45 5.56 1.39 15.10
N LEU A 46 4.47 1.30 15.86
CA LEU A 46 3.20 0.86 15.31
C LEU A 46 2.53 1.93 14.46
N THR A 47 2.70 3.22 14.74
CA THR A 47 2.09 4.29 13.91
C THR A 47 2.85 4.55 12.60
N LEU A 48 4.12 4.15 12.51
CA LEU A 48 4.98 4.45 11.36
C LEU A 48 4.41 3.93 10.04
N ALA A 49 4.12 2.62 9.99
CA ALA A 49 3.58 1.99 8.78
C ALA A 49 2.24 2.60 8.32
N PRO A 50 1.20 2.69 9.17
CA PRO A 50 -0.08 3.27 8.76
C PRO A 50 0.03 4.77 8.42
N ALA A 51 0.88 5.54 9.11
CA ALA A 51 1.10 6.95 8.77
C ALA A 51 1.77 7.12 7.40
N ILE A 52 2.83 6.36 7.12
CA ILE A 52 3.49 6.36 5.81
C ILE A 52 2.52 5.91 4.72
N SER A 53 1.78 4.82 4.96
CA SER A 53 0.73 4.34 4.06
C SER A 53 -0.32 5.41 3.74
N LEU A 54 -0.77 6.18 4.73
CA LEU A 54 -1.73 7.25 4.55
C LEU A 54 -1.16 8.39 3.69
N VAL A 55 0.02 8.90 4.07
CA VAL A 55 0.71 9.98 3.34
C VAL A 55 0.95 9.57 1.89
N TRP A 56 1.42 8.35 1.68
CA TRP A 56 1.75 7.86 0.34
C TRP A 56 0.50 7.63 -0.52
N THR A 57 -0.62 7.21 0.09
CA THR A 57 -1.90 7.10 -0.63
C THR A 57 -2.40 8.48 -1.10
N ILE A 58 -2.17 9.54 -0.32
CA ILE A 58 -2.48 10.92 -0.75
C ILE A 58 -1.60 11.34 -1.93
N VAL A 59 -0.32 10.97 -1.91
CA VAL A 59 0.60 11.20 -3.05
C VAL A 59 0.11 10.43 -4.29
N ASP A 60 -0.31 9.18 -4.15
CA ASP A 60 -0.86 8.39 -5.26
C ASP A 60 -2.11 9.06 -5.88
N PHE A 61 -2.99 9.65 -5.06
CA PHE A 61 -4.10 10.46 -5.56
C PHE A 61 -3.63 11.63 -6.43
N ALA A 62 -2.58 12.35 -6.01
CA ALA A 62 -2.02 13.44 -6.80
C ALA A 62 -1.40 12.93 -8.12
N VAL A 63 -0.61 11.84 -8.06
CA VAL A 63 0.03 11.23 -9.23
C VAL A 63 -0.99 10.70 -10.24
N TYR A 64 -2.12 10.16 -9.77
CA TYR A 64 -3.21 9.68 -10.64
C TYR A 64 -3.75 10.74 -11.59
N PHE A 65 -3.86 12.00 -11.14
CA PHE A 65 -4.36 13.08 -11.97
C PHE A 65 -3.31 13.65 -12.94
N ILE A 66 -2.02 13.46 -12.65
CA ILE A 66 -0.93 14.15 -13.36
C ILE A 66 -0.23 13.21 -14.36
N TRP A 67 -0.15 11.90 -14.10
CA TRP A 67 0.73 11.00 -14.85
C TRP A 67 0.02 9.87 -15.61
N LYS A 68 0.40 9.73 -16.89
CA LYS A 68 -0.06 8.67 -17.80
C LYS A 68 0.50 7.28 -17.46
N TYR A 69 1.61 7.19 -16.71
CA TYR A 69 2.29 5.95 -16.30
C TYR A 69 1.98 5.52 -14.85
N HIS A 70 0.78 5.84 -14.37
CA HIS A 70 0.34 5.56 -13.01
C HIS A 70 0.51 4.09 -12.57
N ALA A 71 0.35 3.12 -13.47
CA ALA A 71 0.36 1.70 -13.11
C ALA A 71 1.74 1.19 -12.62
N ILE A 72 2.85 1.70 -13.19
CA ILE A 72 4.21 1.31 -12.75
C ILE A 72 4.54 1.93 -11.41
N HIS A 73 4.27 3.24 -11.26
CA HIS A 73 4.41 3.95 -9.99
C HIS A 73 3.67 3.20 -8.88
N TRP A 74 2.42 2.85 -9.14
CA TRP A 74 1.59 2.18 -8.16
C TRP A 74 2.08 0.78 -7.81
N LEU A 75 2.58 0.02 -8.79
CA LEU A 75 3.17 -1.29 -8.54
C LEU A 75 4.36 -1.18 -7.56
N VAL A 76 5.26 -0.23 -7.82
CA VAL A 76 6.44 0.02 -6.98
C VAL A 76 6.01 0.45 -5.58
N THR A 77 5.08 1.41 -5.49
CA THR A 77 4.47 1.84 -4.23
C THR A 77 3.90 0.67 -3.43
N CYS A 78 3.07 -0.18 -4.05
CA CYS A 78 2.46 -1.31 -3.38
C CYS A 78 3.49 -2.29 -2.81
N VAL A 79 4.61 -2.52 -3.51
CA VAL A 79 5.70 -3.38 -3.01
C VAL A 79 6.32 -2.80 -1.74
N PHE A 80 6.66 -1.50 -1.74
CA PHE A 80 7.25 -0.85 -0.57
C PHE A 80 6.29 -0.79 0.61
N LEU A 81 5.04 -0.38 0.38
CA LEU A 81 4.03 -0.30 1.44
C LEU A 81 3.69 -1.68 1.99
N MET A 82 3.60 -2.71 1.14
CA MET A 82 3.43 -4.09 1.59
C MET A 82 4.58 -4.52 2.49
N ALA A 83 5.84 -4.37 2.06
CA ALA A 83 6.99 -4.78 2.84
C ALA A 83 7.07 -4.05 4.19
N LEU A 84 6.80 -2.74 4.20
CA LEU A 84 6.76 -1.93 5.42
C LEU A 84 5.67 -2.40 6.39
N ASN A 85 4.44 -2.63 5.90
CA ASN A 85 3.34 -3.10 6.74
C ASN A 85 3.59 -4.53 7.26
N VAL A 86 4.19 -5.43 6.46
CA VAL A 86 4.60 -6.75 6.94
C VAL A 86 5.64 -6.63 8.06
N ALA A 87 6.69 -5.84 7.85
CA ALA A 87 7.76 -5.69 8.83
C ALA A 87 7.23 -5.12 10.16
N VAL A 88 6.49 -4.01 10.10
CA VAL A 88 5.93 -3.36 11.30
C VAL A 88 4.85 -4.22 11.95
N GLY A 89 4.00 -4.89 11.17
CA GLY A 89 2.96 -5.77 11.69
C GLY A 89 3.52 -6.97 12.44
N ILE A 90 4.55 -7.63 11.90
CA ILE A 90 5.25 -8.74 12.57
C ILE A 90 5.91 -8.26 13.86
N VAL A 91 6.68 -7.17 13.79
CA VAL A 91 7.34 -6.57 14.97
C VAL A 91 6.32 -6.21 16.04
N GLY A 92 5.18 -5.65 15.64
CA GLY A 92 4.08 -5.30 16.52
C GLY A 92 3.38 -6.49 17.18
N ILE A 93 3.34 -7.66 16.54
CA ILE A 93 2.78 -8.87 17.16
C ILE A 93 3.82 -9.55 18.07
N MET A 94 5.09 -9.56 17.66
CA MET A 94 6.14 -10.27 18.39
C MET A 94 6.56 -9.57 19.69
N LEU A 95 6.41 -8.25 19.78
CA LEU A 95 6.92 -7.44 20.89
C LEU A 95 5.82 -7.01 21.89
N TYR A 96 4.61 -7.56 21.75
CA TYR A 96 3.55 -7.40 22.74
C TYR A 96 3.15 -8.77 23.30
N ALA A 97 2.84 -8.80 24.59
CA ALA A 97 2.35 -10.00 25.23
C ALA A 97 0.95 -10.37 24.68
N TRP A 98 0.74 -11.66 24.38
CA TRP A 98 -0.48 -12.14 23.73
C TRP A 98 -1.74 -12.10 24.63
N HIS A 99 -1.55 -12.00 25.94
CA HIS A 99 -2.65 -11.81 26.89
C HIS A 99 -3.17 -10.38 26.92
N GLU A 100 -2.39 -9.42 26.38
CA GLU A 100 -2.82 -8.04 26.21
C GLU A 100 -3.44 -7.80 24.85
N SER A 101 -4.33 -6.81 24.74
CA SER A 101 -5.00 -6.49 23.46
C SER A 101 -4.11 -5.70 22.47
N ALA A 102 -2.88 -5.39 22.87
CA ALA A 102 -1.98 -4.49 22.15
C ALA A 102 -1.47 -5.03 20.79
N TRP A 103 -1.27 -6.34 20.68
CA TRP A 103 -0.85 -7.00 19.43
C TRP A 103 -1.91 -6.88 18.31
N VAL A 104 -3.17 -6.55 18.66
CA VAL A 104 -4.26 -6.34 17.70
C VAL A 104 -3.92 -5.23 16.71
N ALA A 105 -3.18 -4.18 17.12
CA ALA A 105 -2.74 -3.14 16.20
C ALA A 105 -1.86 -3.72 15.08
N GLY A 106 -0.93 -4.61 15.44
CA GLY A 106 -0.08 -5.32 14.47
C GLY A 106 -0.88 -6.16 13.47
N MET A 107 -1.98 -6.79 13.90
CA MET A 107 -2.88 -7.53 13.00
C MET A 107 -3.55 -6.63 11.97
N PHE A 108 -4.03 -5.44 12.36
CA PHE A 108 -4.60 -4.48 11.42
C PHE A 108 -3.56 -4.00 10.39
N ILE A 109 -2.31 -3.79 10.83
CA ILE A 109 -1.20 -3.46 9.94
C ILE A 109 -0.92 -4.61 8.95
N LEU A 110 -0.98 -5.88 9.40
CA LEU A 110 -0.87 -7.03 8.50
C LEU A 110 -2.05 -7.14 7.52
N PHE A 111 -3.28 -6.81 7.94
CA PHE A 111 -4.42 -6.74 7.03
C PHE A 111 -4.21 -5.66 5.95
N ALA A 112 -3.62 -4.51 6.30
CA ALA A 112 -3.25 -3.51 5.32
C ALA A 112 -2.21 -4.04 4.31
N ALA A 113 -1.25 -4.86 4.76
CA ALA A 113 -0.30 -5.51 3.86
C ALA A 113 -0.98 -6.43 2.84
N ILE A 114 -1.97 -7.23 3.27
CA ILE A 114 -2.76 -8.09 2.36
C ILE A 114 -3.47 -7.25 1.30
N PHE A 115 -4.02 -6.10 1.69
CA PHE A 115 -4.61 -5.16 0.73
C PHE A 115 -3.59 -4.71 -0.33
N TYR A 116 -2.37 -4.34 0.07
CA TYR A 116 -1.33 -3.95 -0.89
C TYR A 116 -0.91 -5.11 -1.83
N ILE A 117 -0.95 -6.37 -1.37
CA ILE A 117 -0.69 -7.55 -2.22
C ILE A 117 -1.75 -7.68 -3.31
N VAL A 118 -3.03 -7.60 -2.95
CA VAL A 118 -4.13 -7.69 -3.92
C VAL A 118 -4.00 -6.60 -4.99
N TYR A 119 -3.63 -5.39 -4.56
CA TYR A 119 -3.47 -4.24 -5.44
C TYR A 119 -2.26 -4.37 -6.37
N MET A 120 -1.18 -4.94 -5.89
CA MET A 120 -0.01 -5.28 -6.71
C MET A 120 -0.40 -6.15 -7.91
N GLY A 121 -1.29 -7.14 -7.70
CA GLY A 121 -1.81 -7.98 -8.78
C GLY A 121 -2.56 -7.19 -9.85
N PHE A 122 -3.41 -6.25 -9.44
CA PHE A 122 -4.13 -5.37 -10.38
C PHE A 122 -3.18 -4.42 -11.11
N ALA A 123 -2.20 -3.83 -10.42
CA ALA A 123 -1.21 -2.95 -11.01
C ALA A 123 -0.35 -3.70 -12.03
N ALA A 124 0.11 -4.91 -11.71
CA ALA A 124 0.87 -5.77 -12.62
C ALA A 124 0.06 -6.11 -13.89
N ALA A 125 -1.22 -6.48 -13.74
CA ALA A 125 -2.10 -6.75 -14.87
C ALA A 125 -2.31 -5.51 -15.76
N ALA A 126 -2.43 -4.32 -15.16
CA ALA A 126 -2.54 -3.05 -15.90
C ALA A 126 -1.25 -2.72 -16.68
N VAL A 127 -0.08 -2.92 -16.06
CA VAL A 127 1.21 -2.75 -16.74
C VAL A 127 1.35 -3.71 -17.92
N HIS A 128 0.95 -4.97 -17.77
CA HIS A 128 1.01 -5.96 -18.84
C HIS A 128 0.15 -5.56 -20.06
N LYS A 129 -1.11 -5.16 -19.82
CA LYS A 129 -2.02 -4.71 -20.89
C LYS A 129 -1.48 -3.49 -21.63
N TYR A 130 -0.89 -2.55 -20.89
CA TYR A 130 -0.26 -1.37 -21.48
C TYR A 130 0.90 -1.72 -22.41
N ARG A 131 1.79 -2.64 -21.99
CA ARG A 131 2.91 -3.10 -22.83
C ARG A 131 2.43 -3.81 -24.11
N GLN A 132 1.39 -4.64 -24.02
CA GLN A 132 0.80 -5.28 -25.20
C GLN A 132 0.18 -4.27 -26.17
N GLY A 133 -0.53 -3.26 -25.66
CA GLY A 133 -1.11 -2.19 -26.48
C GLY A 133 -0.04 -1.36 -27.21
N GLN A 134 1.07 -1.04 -26.56
CA GLN A 134 2.19 -0.37 -27.22
C GLN A 134 2.85 -1.24 -28.30
N ALA A 135 3.04 -2.54 -28.03
CA ALA A 135 3.60 -3.47 -29.01
C ALA A 135 2.70 -3.59 -30.26
N ALA A 136 1.39 -3.70 -30.07
CA ALA A 136 0.44 -3.77 -31.17
C ALA A 136 0.38 -2.47 -31.99
N GLY A 137 0.40 -1.30 -31.33
CA GLY A 137 0.44 0.00 -32.01
C GLY A 137 1.73 0.23 -32.79
N GLY A 138 2.87 -0.21 -32.27
CA GLY A 138 4.16 -0.15 -32.97
C GLY A 138 4.23 -1.07 -34.20
N VAL A 139 3.59 -2.24 -34.15
CA VAL A 139 3.46 -3.14 -35.31
C VAL A 139 2.55 -2.53 -36.38
N ALA A 140 1.44 -1.91 -35.98
CA ALA A 140 0.53 -1.24 -36.92
C ALA A 140 1.20 -0.08 -37.67
N LEU A 141 2.00 0.75 -36.96
CA LEU A 141 2.74 1.86 -37.59
C LEU A 141 3.79 1.37 -38.59
N LYS A 142 4.55 0.33 -38.26
CA LYS A 142 5.52 -0.28 -39.20
C LYS A 142 4.87 -0.80 -40.48
N ASN A 143 3.67 -1.37 -40.37
CA ASN A 143 2.97 -1.90 -41.54
C ASN A 143 2.45 -0.79 -42.46
N VAL A 144 2.05 0.37 -41.91
CA VAL A 144 1.65 1.55 -42.69
C VAL A 144 2.86 2.17 -43.41
N GLU A 145 3.98 2.36 -42.72
CA GLU A 145 5.22 2.86 -43.36
C GLU A 145 5.72 1.96 -44.50
N SER A 146 5.52 0.64 -44.39
CA SER A 146 5.87 -0.29 -45.48
C SER A 146 4.92 -0.21 -46.67
N ALA A 147 3.64 0.13 -46.46
CA ALA A 147 2.63 0.19 -47.52
C ALA A 147 2.78 1.45 -48.39
N ASP A 148 3.27 2.56 -47.85
CA ASP A 148 3.49 3.81 -48.60
C ASP A 148 4.81 3.81 -49.42
N SER A 149 5.62 2.76 -49.29
CA SER A 149 6.92 2.62 -49.95
C SER A 149 6.91 1.79 -51.26
N HIS A 150 5.73 1.37 -51.70
CA HIS A 150 5.50 0.57 -52.92
C HIS A 150 4.55 1.30 -53.89
#